data_AF-A0A958BAB5-F1
#
_entry.id   AF-A0A958BAB5-F1
#
_cell.length_a   1.000
_cell.length_b   1.000
_cell.length_c   1.000
_cell.angle_alpha   90.00
_cell.angle_beta   90.00
_cell.angle_gamma   90.00
#
_symmetry.space_group_name_H-M   'P 1'
#
loop_
_entity.id
_entity.type
_entity.pdbx_description
1 polymer ?
#
loop_
_entity_poly.entity_id
_entity_poly.type
_entity_poly.pdbx_seq_one_letter_code
_entity_poly.pdbx_strand_id
1 'polypeptide(L)' 'MSAPANNDDLKNRYYLSLIVRLTLDHYGRLIQGELVDTTATFQRRFTTLPDLNDAVAVWLNQQEQNEN' A
#
# COMPACT_ATOMS: atom_id res chain seq x y z
N MET A 1 29.64 -5.18 12.83
CA MET A 1 28.75 -5.56 13.94
C MET A 1 27.56 -4.63 13.90
N SER A 2 26.41 -5.08 13.40
CA SER A 2 25.18 -4.29 13.41
C SER A 2 24.52 -4.47 14.78
N ALA A 3 24.23 -3.37 15.47
CA ALA A 3 23.57 -3.39 16.77
C ALA A 3 22.18 -4.07 16.65
N PRO A 4 21.74 -4.82 17.68
CA PRO A 4 20.39 -5.39 17.67
C PRO A 4 19.39 -4.24 17.61
N ALA A 5 18.41 -4.33 16.70
CA ALA A 5 17.32 -3.35 16.62
C ALA A 5 16.67 -3.25 18.01
N ASN A 6 16.84 -2.10 18.66
CA ASN A 6 16.28 -1.84 19.98
C ASN A 6 14.76 -1.97 19.89
N ASN A 7 14.17 -2.73 20.81
CA ASN A 7 12.74 -3.04 20.84
C ASN A 7 11.84 -1.78 20.98
N ASP A 8 12.42 -0.62 21.32
CA ASP A 8 11.74 0.68 21.34
C ASP A 8 11.47 1.27 19.94
N ASP A 9 12.20 0.87 18.89
CA ASP A 9 11.95 1.30 17.50
C ASP A 9 10.62 0.78 16.92
N LEU A 10 9.96 -0.14 17.64
CA LEU A 10 8.68 -0.72 17.24
C LEU A 10 7.48 0.01 17.87
N LYS A 11 7.66 0.79 18.94
CA LYS A 11 6.54 1.46 19.65
C LYS A 11 5.91 2.61 18.88
N ASN A 12 6.63 3.19 17.92
CA ASN A 12 6.13 4.31 17.08
C ASN A 12 5.84 3.88 15.64
N ARG A 13 5.54 2.60 15.38
CA ARG A 13 5.21 2.13 14.04
C ARG A 13 3.70 2.04 13.87
N TYR A 14 3.19 2.74 12.86
CA TYR A 14 1.83 2.56 12.38
C TYR A 14 1.81 1.37 11.41
N TYR A 15 0.99 0.38 11.72
CA TYR A 15 0.78 -0.76 10.85
C TYR A 15 -0.39 -0.47 9.92
N LEU A 16 -0.14 -0.62 8.63
CA LEU A 16 -1.15 -0.48 7.60
C LEU A 16 -1.41 -1.83 6.94
N SER A 17 -2.69 -2.16 6.77
CA SER A 17 -3.14 -3.28 5.94
C SER A 17 -3.77 -2.75 4.67
N LEU A 18 -3.18 -3.11 3.54
CA LEU A 18 -3.68 -2.78 2.20
C LEU A 18 -4.20 -4.03 1.52
N ILE A 19 -5.41 -3.96 0.97
CA ILE A 19 -5.94 -5.04 0.13
C ILE A 19 -5.66 -4.68 -1.32
N VAL A 20 -4.95 -5.56 -2.01
CA VAL A 20 -4.68 -5.42 -3.44
C VAL A 20 -5.43 -6.51 -4.18
N ARG A 21 -6.23 -6.12 -5.17
CA ARG A 21 -6.87 -7.03 -6.11
C ARG A 21 -6.10 -7.02 -7.43
N LEU A 22 -5.68 -8.19 -7.90
CA LEU A 22 -4.94 -8.33 -9.16
C LEU A 22 -5.77 -9.17 -10.14
N THR A 23 -5.84 -8.69 -11.38
CA THR A 23 -6.37 -9.40 -12.54
C THR A 23 -5.19 -9.83 -13.39
N LEU A 24 -5.00 -11.14 -13.55
CA LEU A 24 -3.91 -11.72 -14.32
C LEU A 24 -4.44 -12.37 -15.60
N ASP A 25 -3.60 -12.44 -16.63
CA ASP A 25 -3.87 -13.28 -17.81
C ASP A 25 -3.59 -14.77 -17.51
N HIS A 26 -3.87 -15.64 -18.48
CA HIS A 26 -3.64 -17.09 -18.34
C HIS A 26 -2.15 -17.48 -18.27
N TYR A 27 -1.23 -16.55 -18.53
CA TYR A 27 0.21 -16.70 -18.35
C TYR A 27 0.70 -16.13 -17.01
N GLY A 28 -0.20 -15.60 -16.16
CA GLY A 28 0.13 -14.99 -14.88
C GLY A 28 0.67 -13.56 -14.97
N ARG A 29 0.54 -12.90 -16.12
CA ARG A 29 0.95 -11.50 -16.30
C ARG A 29 -0.14 -10.57 -15.81
N LEU A 30 0.26 -9.50 -15.13
CA LEU A 30 -0.67 -8.48 -14.63
C LEU A 30 -1.36 -7.77 -15.81
N ILE A 31 -2.69 -7.86 -15.86
CA ILE A 31 -3.53 -7.07 -16.77
C ILE A 31 -3.94 -5.77 -16.08
N GLN A 32 -4.40 -5.87 -14.83
CA GLN A 32 -4.87 -4.75 -14.04
C GLN A 32 -4.75 -5.07 -12.55
N GLY A 33 -4.43 -4.08 -11.75
CA GLY A 33 -4.50 -4.12 -10.30
C GLY A 33 -5.38 -2.99 -9.75
N GLU A 34 -5.84 -3.19 -8.53
CA GLU A 34 -6.63 -2.23 -7.80
C GLU A 34 -6.23 -2.25 -6.32
N LEU A 35 -5.93 -1.07 -5.79
CA LEU A 35 -5.80 -0.87 -4.36
C LEU A 35 -7.19 -0.64 -3.77
N VAL A 36 -7.63 -1.54 -2.92
CA VAL A 36 -8.94 -1.52 -2.25
C VAL A 36 -8.74 -1.02 -0.82
N ASP A 37 -9.23 0.17 -0.53
CA ASP A 37 -9.35 0.66 0.84
C ASP A 37 -10.53 -0.06 1.54
N THR A 38 -10.26 -0.65 2.70
CA THR A 38 -11.30 -1.33 3.51
C THR A 38 -12.31 -0.37 4.12
N THR A 39 -11.97 0.93 4.18
CA THR A 39 -12.84 2.01 4.67
C THR A 39 -13.63 2.70 3.53
N ALA A 40 -13.49 2.21 2.30
CA ALA A 40 -14.21 2.64 1.10
C ALA A 40 -13.98 4.09 0.63
N THR A 41 -12.99 4.80 1.16
CA THR A 41 -12.68 6.19 0.78
C THR A 41 -11.74 6.33 -0.42
N PHE A 42 -10.97 5.29 -0.75
CA PHE A 42 -10.00 5.35 -1.83
C PHE A 42 -9.97 4.07 -2.67
N GLN A 43 -10.11 4.24 -3.99
CA GLN A 43 -9.98 3.17 -4.95
C GLN A 43 -9.11 3.67 -6.09
N ARG A 44 -7.93 3.08 -6.27
CA ARG A 44 -7.03 3.44 -7.37
C ARG A 44 -6.62 2.21 -8.16
N ARG A 45 -6.84 2.30 -9.47
CA ARG A 45 -6.46 1.28 -10.44
C ARG A 45 -5.02 1.52 -10.89
N PHE A 46 -4.33 0.43 -11.18
CA PHE A 46 -2.96 0.44 -11.69
C PHE A 46 -2.75 -0.71 -12.66
N THR A 47 -1.72 -0.64 -13.51
CA THR A 47 -1.42 -1.67 -14.52
C THR A 47 -0.04 -2.27 -14.37
N THR A 48 0.84 -1.62 -13.61
CA THR A 48 2.21 -2.06 -13.35
C THR A 48 2.56 -1.98 -11.87
N LEU A 49 3.66 -2.62 -11.44
CA LEU A 49 4.12 -2.56 -10.05
C LEU A 49 4.61 -1.15 -9.64
N PRO A 50 5.29 -0.36 -10.49
CA PRO A 50 5.55 1.05 -10.19
C PRO A 50 4.27 1.85 -9.92
N ASP A 51 3.23 1.64 -10.73
CA ASP A 51 1.93 2.32 -10.54
C ASP A 51 1.26 1.93 -9.21
N LEU A 52 1.50 0.72 -8.70
CA LEU A 52 1.06 0.31 -7.35
C LEU A 52 1.76 1.13 -6.28
N ASN A 53 3.08 1.29 -6.38
CA ASN A 53 3.84 2.09 -5.41
C ASN A 53 3.33 3.54 -5.37
N ASP A 54 3.05 4.12 -6.53
CA ASP A 54 2.47 5.47 -6.63
C ASP A 54 1.05 5.52 -6.03
N ALA A 55 0.24 4.48 -6.26
CA ALA A 55 -1.10 4.40 -5.69
C ALA A 55 -1.07 4.35 -4.15
N VAL A 56 -0.11 3.61 -3.58
CA VAL A 56 0.12 3.54 -2.13
C VAL A 56 0.62 4.88 -1.58
N ALA A 57 1.60 5.51 -2.23
CA ALA A 57 2.12 6.80 -1.81
C ALA A 57 1.04 7.89 -1.77
N VAL A 58 0.17 7.93 -2.79
CA VAL A 58 -0.95 8.89 -2.79
C VAL A 58 -1.97 8.59 -1.69
N TRP A 59 -2.27 7.31 -1.45
CA TRP A 59 -3.17 6.94 -0.34
C TRP A 59 -2.61 7.38 1.02
N LEU A 60 -1.32 7.13 1.28
CA LEU A 60 -0.65 7.54 2.51
C LEU A 60 -0.75 9.06 2.73
N ASN A 61 -0.44 9.85 1.70
CA ASN A 61 -0.54 11.30 1.77
C ASN A 61 -1.97 11.80 2.05
N GLN A 62 -3.00 11.08 1.61
CA GLN A 62 -4.40 11.44 1.91
C GLN A 62 -4.78 11.16 3.36
N GLN A 63 -4.23 10.11 3.98
CA GLN A 63 -4.47 9.84 5.39
C GLN A 63 -3.84 10.91 6.29
N GLU A 64 -2.61 11.35 5.96
CA GLU A 64 -1.94 12.45 6.68
C GLU A 64 -2.75 13.77 6.63
N GLN A 65 -3.55 13.99 5.58
CA GLN A 65 -4.39 15.18 5.47
C GLN A 65 -5.71 15.08 6.24
N ASN A 66 -6.23 13.87 6.47
CA ASN A 66 -7.48 13.66 7.20
C ASN A 66 -7.29 13.62 8.73
N GLU A 67 -6.04 13.59 9.22
CA GLU A 67 -5.71 13.63 10.66
C GLU A 67 -5.52 15.07 11.22
N ASN A 68 -5.66 16.12 10.40
CA ASN A 68 -5.65 17.55 10.80
C ASN A 68 -7.05 18.17 10.84
#